data_AF-A0A1G3HWJ7-F1
#
_entry.id   AF-A0A1G3HWJ7-F1
#
_cell.length_a   1.000
_cell.length_b   1.000
_cell.length_c   1.000
_cell.angle_alpha   90.00
_cell.angle_beta   90.00
_cell.angle_gamma   90.00
#
_symmetry.space_group_name_H-M   'P 1'
#
loop_
_entity.id
_entity.type
_entity.pdbx_description
1 polymer ?
#
loop_
_entity_poly.entity_id
_entity_poly.type
_entity_poly.pdbx_seq_one_letter_code
_entity_poly.pdbx_strand_id
1 'polypeptide(L)'
;NSVNGLLVDPSAAAKFALIWRNFTAVSESFDELAYAGKLDIIRTALASELNVLSTELLRIARADRRTRDYTLNALRRALTEVAACLPVYRTYIIESASEQDQRFVDWAVRDAEHHSHDADLSIFGFIRQTLLGQALPDAPDSLRQRVRRFAIRFQQFSAPVAAKGVEDTAFYRYFPLSSLNEVGGDPSRFGVTVANFHAANAARAAYWPHNMLATSTHDNKRSEDVRNRINVLSEMPARWRLALRRWRAHHRGLRHRLVAGGAAAGAPSPGDEYLLYQTLLGTLPVGELDETTLAPYRERILRYMQKAAREAKLHTRWTHPDENYEAALEGFVRALLGHSENNTFLAELQALGATLAWFGALNSLSTTLLKLTAPGVPDFYQGHETIGLTLVDPDNRRPVDYEALNQSLASLESLDPTQLPTLMAAPQDGRAKLWITWRLLALRRERPALFRDGDYTALKVSGAHAQHVVAFTRRHEGATLVVIAGRLFARLLGEATLPPLGESVWADTTVAINLPDGTRLTNTLTDETLIVEHGHIKLGVAFARLPAAALLGPT
;
A
#
# COMPACT_ATOMS: atom_id res chain seq x y z
N ASN A 1 -3.17 -2.12 3.16
CA ASN A 1 -2.23 -3.10 2.57
C ASN A 1 -2.89 -4.39 2.06
N SER A 2 -3.57 -5.18 2.89
CA SER A 2 -4.17 -6.46 2.44
C SER A 2 -5.15 -6.34 1.27
N VAL A 3 -6.09 -5.38 1.32
CA VAL A 3 -7.04 -5.14 0.22
C VAL A 3 -6.37 -4.59 -1.04
N ASN A 4 -5.33 -3.76 -0.89
CA ASN A 4 -4.56 -3.24 -2.02
C ASN A 4 -3.83 -4.39 -2.74
N GLY A 5 -3.13 -5.25 -1.99
CA GLY A 5 -2.42 -6.40 -2.57
C GLY A 5 -3.35 -7.42 -3.22
N LEU A 6 -4.58 -7.56 -2.71
CA LEU A 6 -5.60 -8.44 -3.32
C LEU A 6 -5.94 -8.01 -4.77
N LEU A 7 -5.82 -6.72 -5.08
CA LEU A 7 -6.11 -6.15 -6.39
C LEU A 7 -4.89 -6.09 -7.32
N VAL A 8 -3.75 -6.62 -6.88
CA VAL A 8 -2.54 -6.81 -7.68
C VAL A 8 -2.50 -8.26 -8.17
N ASP A 9 -2.10 -8.46 -9.43
CA ASP A 9 -1.87 -9.80 -9.99
C ASP A 9 -0.49 -10.34 -9.54
N PRO A 10 -0.44 -11.30 -8.60
CA PRO A 10 0.84 -11.84 -8.12
C PRO A 10 1.62 -12.59 -9.20
N SER A 11 0.96 -13.06 -10.28
CA SER A 11 1.64 -13.76 -11.38
C SER A 11 2.56 -12.84 -12.20
N ALA A 12 2.40 -11.51 -12.06
CA ALA A 12 3.23 -10.53 -12.75
C ALA A 12 4.52 -10.17 -12.01
N ALA A 13 4.75 -10.68 -10.79
CA ALA A 13 5.89 -10.33 -9.94
C ALA A 13 7.25 -10.43 -10.66
N ALA A 14 7.54 -11.59 -11.26
CA ALA A 14 8.81 -11.82 -11.98
C ALA A 14 8.97 -10.89 -13.20
N LYS A 15 7.88 -10.62 -13.92
CA LYS A 15 7.88 -9.70 -15.08
C LYS A 15 8.16 -8.27 -14.62
N PHE A 16 7.55 -7.83 -13.52
CA PHE A 16 7.76 -6.50 -12.96
C PHE A 16 9.17 -6.32 -12.40
N ALA A 17 9.72 -7.33 -11.72
CA ALA A 17 11.11 -7.31 -11.28
C ALA A 17 12.07 -7.15 -12.46
N LEU A 18 11.84 -7.86 -13.57
CA LEU A 18 12.64 -7.72 -14.79
C LEU A 18 12.47 -6.34 -15.45
N ILE A 19 11.23 -5.84 -15.56
CA ILE A 19 10.94 -4.51 -16.12
C ILE A 19 11.65 -3.42 -15.31
N TRP A 20 11.55 -3.49 -13.98
CA TRP A 20 12.21 -2.59 -13.04
C TRP A 20 13.73 -2.61 -13.25
N ARG A 21 14.37 -3.77 -13.10
CA ARG A 21 15.83 -3.92 -13.24
C ARG A 21 16.34 -3.42 -14.59
N ASN A 22 15.66 -3.75 -15.68
CA ASN A 22 16.07 -3.33 -17.02
C ASN A 22 15.90 -1.82 -17.25
N PHE A 23 14.90 -1.21 -16.63
CA PHE A 23 14.68 0.23 -16.78
C PHE A 23 15.61 1.04 -15.89
N THR A 24 15.75 0.66 -14.62
CA THR A 24 16.44 1.46 -13.60
C THR A 24 17.88 1.09 -13.34
N ALA A 25 18.30 -0.12 -13.73
CA ALA A 25 19.55 -0.76 -13.35
C ALA A 25 19.73 -1.01 -11.84
N VAL A 26 18.68 -0.80 -11.02
CA VAL A 26 18.68 -1.19 -9.60
C VAL A 26 18.57 -2.70 -9.53
N SER A 27 19.53 -3.34 -8.85
CA SER A 27 19.63 -4.80 -8.74
C SER A 27 19.36 -5.32 -7.33
N GLU A 28 19.46 -4.42 -6.35
CA GLU A 28 19.23 -4.64 -4.94
C GLU A 28 17.76 -5.00 -4.67
N SER A 29 17.57 -5.93 -3.75
CA SER A 29 16.28 -6.29 -3.18
C SER A 29 15.71 -5.16 -2.32
N PHE A 30 14.41 -5.24 -2.04
CA PHE A 30 13.78 -4.32 -1.10
C PHE A 30 14.44 -4.38 0.28
N ASP A 31 14.76 -5.57 0.77
CA ASP A 31 15.34 -5.76 2.11
C ASP A 31 16.72 -5.12 2.22
N GLU A 32 17.56 -5.25 1.19
CA GLU A 32 18.87 -4.57 1.14
C GLU A 32 18.72 -3.04 1.14
N LEU A 33 17.75 -2.51 0.38
CA LEU A 33 17.50 -1.06 0.34
C LEU A 33 16.85 -0.54 1.63
N ALA A 34 16.03 -1.35 2.30
CA ALA A 34 15.47 -1.05 3.62
C ALA A 34 16.56 -1.03 4.70
N TYR A 35 17.45 -2.01 4.68
CA TYR A 35 18.63 -2.07 5.54
C TYR A 35 19.53 -0.84 5.33
N ALA A 36 19.91 -0.54 4.08
CA ALA A 36 20.70 0.65 3.74
C ALA A 36 20.01 1.96 4.18
N GLY A 37 18.70 2.07 3.96
CA GLY A 37 17.91 3.23 4.40
C GLY A 37 17.90 3.40 5.92
N LYS A 38 17.79 2.32 6.69
CA LYS A 38 17.89 2.37 8.16
C LYS A 38 19.30 2.78 8.61
N LEU A 39 20.35 2.25 8.00
CA LEU A 39 21.73 2.65 8.29
C LEU A 39 21.96 4.14 8.01
N ASP A 40 21.47 4.65 6.87
CA ASP A 40 21.55 6.07 6.51
C ASP A 40 20.92 6.94 7.61
N ILE A 41 19.72 6.58 8.08
CA ILE A 41 19.00 7.32 9.14
C ILE A 41 19.72 7.25 10.49
N ILE A 42 20.18 6.06 10.89
CA ILE A 42 20.92 5.86 12.15
C ILE A 42 22.18 6.74 12.17
N ARG A 43 22.90 6.83 11.05
CA ARG A 43 24.18 7.55 10.95
C ARG A 43 24.01 9.06 10.76
N THR A 44 22.82 9.51 10.36
CA THR A 44 22.54 10.93 10.10
C THR A 44 21.55 11.48 11.12
N ALA A 45 20.25 11.34 10.85
CA ALA A 45 19.18 11.96 11.63
C ALA A 45 19.12 11.50 13.09
N LEU A 46 19.56 10.28 13.39
CA LEU A 46 19.52 9.69 14.74
C LEU A 46 20.92 9.39 15.33
N ALA A 47 21.96 10.07 14.81
CA ALA A 47 23.34 9.85 15.24
C ALA A 47 23.57 10.20 16.71
N SER A 48 22.84 11.20 17.22
CA SER A 48 22.89 11.66 18.61
C SER A 48 22.28 10.62 19.56
N GLU A 49 21.11 10.07 19.22
CA GLU A 49 20.43 9.03 19.99
C GLU A 49 21.26 7.75 20.03
N LEU A 50 21.85 7.36 18.89
CA LEU A 50 22.81 6.24 18.84
C LEU A 50 23.99 6.49 19.78
N ASN A 51 24.51 7.72 19.86
CA ASN A 51 25.63 8.04 20.76
C ASN A 51 25.26 7.86 22.23
N VAL A 52 24.07 8.31 22.62
CA VAL A 52 23.53 8.14 23.98
C VAL A 52 23.39 6.65 24.31
N LEU A 53 22.78 5.87 23.41
CA LEU A 53 22.62 4.43 23.61
C LEU A 53 23.96 3.71 23.69
N SER A 54 24.89 3.99 22.78
CA SER A 54 26.22 3.34 22.76
C SER A 54 27.02 3.64 24.03
N THR A 55 26.93 4.88 24.54
CA THR A 55 27.57 5.27 25.80
C THR A 55 26.96 4.55 27.00
N GLU A 56 25.63 4.40 27.02
CA GLU A 56 24.96 3.68 28.10
C GLU A 56 25.26 2.18 28.04
N LEU A 57 25.28 1.59 26.85
CA LEU A 57 25.67 0.20 26.63
C LEU A 57 27.12 -0.06 27.10
N LEU A 58 28.04 0.87 26.86
CA LEU A 58 29.41 0.79 27.38
C LEU A 58 29.46 0.80 28.91
N ARG A 59 28.62 1.61 29.58
CA ARG A 59 28.54 1.62 31.05
C ARG A 59 28.03 0.29 31.59
N ILE A 60 27.05 -0.32 30.92
CA ILE A 60 26.56 -1.66 31.26
C ILE A 60 27.67 -2.70 31.07
N ALA A 61 28.39 -2.65 29.94
CA ALA A 61 29.49 -3.56 29.65
C ALA A 61 30.62 -3.47 30.70
N ARG A 62 31.01 -2.26 31.11
CA ARG A 62 32.07 -2.05 32.12
C ARG A 62 31.74 -2.60 33.52
N ALA A 63 30.46 -2.87 33.80
CA ALA A 63 30.04 -3.36 35.11
C ALA A 63 30.42 -4.84 35.35
N ASP A 64 30.75 -5.61 34.31
CA ASP A 64 31.18 -7.02 34.44
C ASP A 64 32.57 -7.24 33.86
N ARG A 65 33.34 -8.17 34.43
CA ARG A 65 34.69 -8.52 33.95
C ARG A 65 34.70 -9.23 32.60
N ARG A 66 33.61 -9.90 32.22
CA ARG A 66 33.47 -10.65 30.97
C ARG A 66 33.17 -9.74 29.76
N THR A 67 32.65 -8.55 30.00
CA THR A 67 32.17 -7.64 28.95
C THR A 67 32.85 -6.26 28.97
N ARG A 68 33.65 -5.93 30.00
CA ARG A 68 34.31 -4.61 30.14
C ARG A 68 35.33 -4.27 29.06
N ASP A 69 35.85 -5.26 28.34
CA ASP A 69 36.87 -5.06 27.31
C ASP A 69 36.26 -4.64 25.96
N TYR A 70 34.92 -4.70 25.82
CA TYR A 70 34.25 -4.17 24.64
C TYR A 70 34.47 -2.67 24.51
N THR A 71 34.98 -2.25 23.35
CA THR A 71 35.21 -0.83 23.06
C THR A 71 33.91 -0.12 22.69
N LEU A 72 33.85 1.20 22.90
CA LEU A 72 32.71 2.02 22.50
C LEU A 72 32.42 1.88 20.99
N ASN A 73 33.48 1.84 20.17
CA ASN A 73 33.34 1.74 18.72
C ASN A 73 32.77 0.39 18.30
N ALA A 74 33.19 -0.71 18.92
CA ALA A 74 32.64 -2.04 18.66
C ALA A 74 31.15 -2.09 19.05
N LEU A 75 30.80 -1.62 20.26
CA LEU A 75 29.41 -1.58 20.74
C LEU A 75 28.52 -0.72 19.85
N ARG A 76 29.00 0.47 19.45
CA ARG A 76 28.27 1.39 18.57
C ARG A 76 27.99 0.76 17.21
N ARG A 77 29.00 0.11 16.59
CA ARG A 77 28.84 -0.57 15.30
C ARG A 77 27.85 -1.72 15.42
N ALA A 78 28.06 -2.65 16.35
CA ALA A 78 27.18 -3.80 16.52
C ALA A 78 25.72 -3.39 16.85
N LEU A 79 25.52 -2.36 17.69
CA LEU A 79 24.19 -1.83 17.98
C LEU A 79 23.52 -1.20 16.75
N THR A 80 24.32 -0.54 15.89
CA THR A 80 23.84 0.02 14.61
C THR A 80 23.33 -1.09 13.70
N GLU A 81 24.09 -2.18 13.56
CA GLU A 81 23.69 -3.31 12.72
C GLU A 81 22.42 -3.99 13.26
N VAL A 82 22.36 -4.26 14.56
CA VAL A 82 21.16 -4.86 15.19
C VAL A 82 19.93 -3.97 15.00
N ALA A 83 20.07 -2.65 15.10
CA ALA A 83 18.96 -1.73 14.85
C ALA A 83 18.49 -1.73 13.38
N ALA A 84 19.42 -1.83 12.42
CA ALA A 84 19.09 -1.90 11.00
C ALA A 84 18.41 -3.24 10.63
N CYS A 85 18.84 -4.34 11.24
CA CYS A 85 18.31 -5.68 11.01
C CYS A 85 16.98 -5.98 11.74
N LEU A 86 16.49 -5.10 12.61
CA LEU A 86 15.21 -5.32 13.30
C LEU A 86 14.05 -5.33 12.30
N PRO A 87 13.27 -6.43 12.16
CA PRO A 87 12.24 -6.56 11.13
C PRO A 87 10.88 -5.92 11.53
N VAL A 88 10.79 -5.39 12.74
CA VAL A 88 9.61 -4.70 13.28
C VAL A 88 9.99 -3.28 13.69
N TYR A 89 9.00 -2.39 13.87
CA TYR A 89 9.25 -1.03 14.36
C TYR A 89 9.93 -1.05 15.72
N ARG A 90 9.46 -1.92 16.62
CA ARG A 90 9.98 -2.05 17.99
C ARG A 90 9.44 -3.31 18.66
N THR A 91 10.10 -3.69 19.74
CA THR A 91 9.62 -4.63 20.76
C THR A 91 8.89 -3.89 21.90
N TYR A 92 8.29 -4.65 22.83
CA TYR A 92 7.46 -4.16 23.94
C TYR A 92 7.86 -4.72 25.31
N ILE A 93 9.16 -4.72 25.60
CA ILE A 93 9.78 -5.11 26.87
C ILE A 93 9.57 -3.99 27.89
N ILE A 94 8.83 -4.31 28.96
CA ILE A 94 8.58 -3.42 30.11
C ILE A 94 9.20 -4.06 31.36
N GLU A 95 8.64 -5.18 31.82
CA GLU A 95 9.16 -5.94 32.96
C GLU A 95 10.01 -7.13 32.52
N SER A 96 9.55 -7.83 31.48
CA SER A 96 10.19 -8.98 30.85
C SER A 96 9.86 -9.01 29.35
N ALA A 97 10.65 -9.77 28.59
CA ALA A 97 10.44 -9.95 27.16
C ALA A 97 9.45 -11.08 26.87
N SER A 98 8.44 -10.80 26.04
CA SER A 98 7.53 -11.84 25.53
C SER A 98 8.26 -12.79 24.58
N GLU A 99 7.65 -13.92 24.24
CA GLU A 99 8.17 -14.83 23.20
C GLU A 99 8.33 -14.13 21.84
N GLN A 100 7.42 -13.21 21.52
CA GLN A 100 7.47 -12.40 20.31
C GLN A 100 8.66 -11.43 20.34
N ASP A 101 8.90 -10.75 21.46
CA ASP A 101 10.06 -9.86 21.61
C ASP A 101 11.37 -10.64 21.47
N GLN A 102 11.46 -11.81 22.13
CA GLN A 102 12.61 -12.69 22.03
C GLN A 102 12.87 -13.12 20.59
N ARG A 103 11.84 -13.57 19.88
CA ARG A 103 11.94 -13.96 18.47
C ARG A 103 12.50 -12.84 17.59
N PHE A 104 12.03 -11.61 17.75
CA PHE A 104 12.46 -10.50 16.89
C PHE A 104 13.84 -9.95 17.26
N VAL A 105 14.20 -9.93 18.54
CA VAL A 105 15.57 -9.60 18.96
C VAL A 105 16.54 -10.67 18.45
N ASP A 106 16.19 -11.95 18.56
CA ASP A 106 17.02 -13.05 18.09
C ASP A 106 17.22 -13.01 16.57
N TRP A 107 16.17 -12.68 15.82
CA TRP A 107 16.30 -12.44 14.38
C TRP A 107 17.29 -11.32 14.12
N ALA A 108 17.06 -10.12 14.68
CA ALA A 108 17.86 -8.94 14.39
C ALA A 108 19.35 -9.16 14.73
N VAL A 109 19.62 -9.86 15.83
CA VAL A 109 20.98 -10.18 16.26
C VAL A 109 21.67 -11.15 15.31
N ARG A 110 21.01 -12.25 14.93
CA ARG A 110 21.58 -13.23 13.99
C ARG A 110 21.87 -12.62 12.62
N ASP A 111 20.96 -11.78 12.14
CA ASP A 111 21.12 -11.10 10.86
C ASP A 111 22.27 -10.07 10.90
N ALA A 112 22.36 -9.31 11.99
CA ALA A 112 23.49 -8.39 12.22
C ALA A 112 24.84 -9.12 12.37
N GLU A 113 24.86 -10.31 12.99
CA GLU A 113 26.05 -11.16 13.07
C GLU A 113 26.54 -11.55 11.67
N HIS A 114 25.64 -11.91 10.74
CA HIS A 114 26.02 -12.24 9.36
C HIS A 114 26.61 -11.06 8.57
N HIS A 115 26.22 -9.82 8.89
CA HIS A 115 26.78 -8.62 8.28
C HIS A 115 28.12 -8.19 8.91
N SER A 116 28.45 -8.72 10.08
CA SER A 116 29.67 -8.36 10.80
C SER A 116 30.91 -8.98 10.17
N HIS A 117 31.99 -8.19 10.12
CA HIS A 117 33.33 -8.64 9.72
C HIS A 117 34.29 -8.68 10.92
N ASP A 118 33.77 -8.50 12.14
CA ASP A 118 34.57 -8.49 13.37
C ASP A 118 34.95 -9.93 13.78
N ALA A 119 36.16 -10.10 14.31
CA ALA A 119 36.66 -11.39 14.78
C ALA A 119 35.97 -11.88 16.07
N ASP A 120 35.48 -10.94 16.90
CA ASP A 120 34.77 -11.25 18.15
C ASP A 120 33.27 -10.99 18.00
N LEU A 121 32.50 -12.07 17.89
CA LEU A 121 31.04 -12.03 17.79
C LEU A 121 30.34 -12.10 19.16
N SER A 122 31.07 -12.27 20.26
CA SER A 122 30.48 -12.37 21.61
C SER A 122 29.73 -11.10 22.03
N ILE A 123 30.09 -9.96 21.41
CA ILE A 123 29.41 -8.67 21.57
C ILE A 123 27.92 -8.72 21.21
N PHE A 124 27.53 -9.53 20.21
CA PHE A 124 26.14 -9.67 19.77
C PHE A 124 25.31 -10.44 20.80
N GLY A 125 25.89 -11.47 21.41
CA GLY A 125 25.29 -12.16 22.55
C GLY A 125 25.04 -11.23 23.75
N PHE A 126 25.97 -10.31 24.02
CA PHE A 126 25.79 -9.28 25.05
C PHE A 126 24.70 -8.27 24.69
N ILE A 127 24.67 -7.79 23.44
CA ILE A 127 23.62 -6.88 22.95
C ILE A 127 22.26 -7.56 23.06
N ARG A 128 22.14 -8.82 22.61
CA ARG A 128 20.92 -9.63 22.73
C ARG A 128 20.39 -9.64 24.17
N GLN A 129 21.22 -10.03 25.14
CA GLN A 129 20.83 -10.07 26.56
C GLN A 129 20.36 -8.70 27.04
N THR A 130 21.12 -7.65 26.71
CA THR A 130 20.80 -6.28 27.13
C THR A 130 19.48 -5.80 26.52
N LEU A 131 19.24 -6.09 25.23
CA LEU A 131 18.00 -5.75 24.53
C LEU A 131 16.79 -6.51 25.09
N LEU A 132 16.97 -7.74 25.57
CA LEU A 132 15.93 -8.51 26.26
C LEU A 132 15.66 -8.05 27.70
N GLY A 133 16.34 -6.99 28.16
CA GLY A 133 16.22 -6.51 29.54
C GLY A 133 16.87 -7.45 30.56
N GLN A 134 17.72 -8.38 30.13
CA GLN A 134 18.34 -9.41 30.95
C GLN A 134 19.74 -8.97 31.38
N ALA A 135 19.92 -8.72 32.68
CA ALA A 135 21.25 -8.54 33.25
C ALA A 135 21.90 -9.90 33.54
N LEU A 136 23.22 -9.91 33.71
CA LEU A 136 23.95 -11.11 34.10
C LEU A 136 23.49 -11.65 35.47
N PRO A 137 23.63 -12.97 35.73
CA PRO A 137 23.38 -13.55 37.04
C PRO A 137 24.16 -12.79 38.13
N ASP A 138 23.53 -12.55 39.28
CA ASP A 138 24.08 -11.80 40.43
C ASP A 138 24.31 -10.29 40.23
N ALA A 139 23.92 -9.71 39.10
CA ALA A 139 23.97 -8.26 38.88
C ALA A 139 23.16 -7.50 39.96
N PRO A 140 23.69 -6.41 40.55
CA PRO A 140 22.94 -5.64 41.55
C PRO A 140 21.65 -5.04 40.94
N ASP A 141 20.66 -4.74 41.77
CA ASP A 141 19.37 -4.16 41.32
C ASP A 141 19.53 -2.90 40.48
N SER A 142 20.51 -2.07 40.81
CA SER A 142 20.83 -0.86 40.05
C SER A 142 21.25 -1.16 38.60
N LEU A 143 22.00 -2.26 38.37
CA LEU A 143 22.40 -2.70 37.03
C LEU A 143 21.22 -3.37 36.30
N ARG A 144 20.42 -4.20 36.99
CA ARG A 144 19.19 -4.77 36.43
C ARG A 144 18.24 -3.68 35.91
N GLN A 145 18.03 -2.63 36.70
CA GLN A 145 17.22 -1.48 36.30
C GLN A 145 17.84 -0.70 35.14
N ARG A 146 19.17 -0.60 35.07
CA ARG A 146 19.87 0.07 33.98
C ARG A 146 19.71 -0.67 32.66
N VAL A 147 19.86 -2.00 32.67
CA VAL A 147 19.65 -2.86 31.49
C VAL A 147 18.21 -2.78 30.99
N ARG A 148 17.21 -2.84 31.88
CA ARG A 148 15.80 -2.64 31.51
C ARG A 148 15.54 -1.27 30.89
N ARG A 149 16.08 -0.20 31.49
CA ARG A 149 15.97 1.15 30.93
C ARG A 149 16.63 1.27 29.55
N PHE A 150 17.76 0.60 29.34
CA PHE A 150 18.41 0.54 28.03
C PHE A 150 17.51 -0.12 26.99
N ALA A 151 16.93 -1.30 27.28
CA ALA A 151 15.98 -1.97 26.39
C ALA A 151 14.81 -1.06 26.01
N ILE A 152 14.20 -0.37 27.00
CA ILE A 152 13.12 0.59 26.75
C ILE A 152 13.57 1.74 25.83
N ARG A 153 14.77 2.29 26.05
CA ARG A 153 15.32 3.37 25.22
C ARG A 153 15.63 2.90 23.80
N PHE A 154 16.12 1.67 23.62
CA PHE A 154 16.30 1.09 22.29
C PHE A 154 14.96 0.96 21.54
N GLN A 155 13.89 0.54 22.21
CA GLN A 155 12.54 0.46 21.60
C GLN A 155 12.00 1.83 21.14
N GLN A 156 12.39 2.91 21.82
CA GLN A 156 12.05 4.28 21.43
C GLN A 156 12.89 4.73 20.23
N PHE A 157 14.11 4.23 20.09
CA PHE A 157 15.03 4.53 18.99
C PHE A 157 14.73 3.72 17.72
N SER A 158 14.39 2.43 17.84
CA SER A 158 14.16 1.56 16.67
C SER A 158 12.95 1.97 15.83
N ALA A 159 11.91 2.54 16.47
CA ALA A 159 10.69 2.94 15.78
C ALA A 159 10.91 4.05 14.74
N PRO A 160 11.55 5.20 15.06
CA PRO A 160 11.87 6.21 14.06
C PRO A 160 12.93 5.73 13.04
N VAL A 161 13.84 4.81 13.41
CA VAL A 161 14.75 4.15 12.44
C VAL A 161 13.95 3.41 11.38
N ALA A 162 12.98 2.59 11.77
CA ALA A 162 12.13 1.86 10.84
C ALA A 162 11.29 2.82 9.97
N ALA A 163 10.59 3.78 10.58
CA ALA A 163 9.75 4.73 9.85
C ALA A 163 10.55 5.54 8.81
N LYS A 164 11.66 6.16 9.24
CA LYS A 164 12.45 7.05 8.36
C LYS A 164 13.31 6.27 7.37
N GLY A 165 13.83 5.11 7.76
CA GLY A 165 14.69 4.27 6.94
C GLY A 165 13.93 3.49 5.88
N VAL A 166 12.69 3.07 6.19
CA VAL A 166 11.87 2.27 5.28
C VAL A 166 10.87 3.16 4.54
N GLU A 167 9.95 3.82 5.25
CA GLU A 167 8.83 4.52 4.60
C GLU A 167 9.23 5.82 3.93
N ASP A 168 10.17 6.57 4.53
CA ASP A 168 10.65 7.86 4.01
C ASP A 168 11.97 7.74 3.26
N THR A 169 12.46 6.52 3.00
CA THR A 169 13.70 6.31 2.23
C THR A 169 13.58 5.11 1.29
N ALA A 170 13.49 3.88 1.79
CA ALA A 170 13.46 2.69 0.94
C ALA A 170 12.26 2.63 -0.01
N PHE A 171 11.09 3.13 0.39
CA PHE A 171 9.91 3.25 -0.47
C PHE A 171 10.11 4.19 -1.67
N TYR A 172 11.08 5.10 -1.59
CA TYR A 172 11.50 5.99 -2.68
C TYR A 172 12.77 5.50 -3.39
N ARG A 173 13.23 4.28 -3.09
CA ARG A 173 14.37 3.63 -3.77
C ARG A 173 13.97 2.33 -4.48
N TYR A 174 12.93 1.64 -4.00
CA TYR A 174 12.44 0.38 -4.57
C TYR A 174 10.94 0.44 -4.82
N PHE A 175 10.52 0.53 -6.09
CA PHE A 175 9.10 0.61 -6.46
C PHE A 175 8.80 -0.02 -7.82
N PRO A 176 9.07 -1.33 -8.04
CA PRO A 176 8.66 -2.01 -9.27
C PRO A 176 7.19 -1.73 -9.62
N LEU A 177 6.33 -1.72 -8.61
CA LEU A 177 4.96 -1.23 -8.66
C LEU A 177 4.70 -0.30 -7.48
N SER A 178 4.62 1.01 -7.72
CA SER A 178 4.65 2.04 -6.66
C SER A 178 3.39 2.09 -5.79
N SER A 179 2.31 1.41 -6.18
CA SER A 179 1.11 1.24 -5.35
C SER A 179 1.33 0.32 -4.15
N LEU A 180 2.41 -0.47 -4.13
CA LEU A 180 2.77 -1.33 -2.99
C LEU A 180 3.59 -0.58 -1.93
N ASN A 181 4.14 0.59 -2.28
CA ASN A 181 4.94 1.44 -1.41
C ASN A 181 4.03 2.36 -0.58
N GLU A 182 3.45 1.79 0.47
CA GLU A 182 2.50 2.47 1.34
C GLU A 182 2.78 2.17 2.82
N VAL A 183 2.42 3.10 3.71
CA VAL A 183 2.62 3.02 5.16
C VAL A 183 2.12 1.67 5.70
N GLY A 184 2.98 1.00 6.48
CA GLY A 184 2.75 -0.36 6.98
C GLY A 184 2.73 -1.47 5.91
N GLY A 185 3.14 -1.17 4.67
CA GLY A 185 3.23 -2.11 3.54
C GLY A 185 4.62 -2.75 3.44
N ASP A 186 4.69 -3.84 2.69
CA ASP A 186 5.93 -4.58 2.41
C ASP A 186 6.07 -4.77 0.89
N PRO A 187 6.79 -3.87 0.19
CA PRO A 187 7.01 -3.94 -1.26
C PRO A 187 7.73 -5.19 -1.78
N SER A 188 8.35 -6.00 -0.90
CA SER A 188 8.88 -7.31 -1.30
C SER A 188 7.75 -8.29 -1.67
N ARG A 189 6.53 -8.08 -1.14
CA ARG A 189 5.35 -8.89 -1.39
C ARG A 189 4.52 -8.33 -2.55
N PHE A 190 4.73 -8.88 -3.73
CA PHE A 190 4.02 -8.47 -4.94
C PHE A 190 2.59 -9.05 -4.98
N GLY A 191 1.65 -8.36 -4.33
CA GLY A 191 0.25 -8.75 -4.25
C GLY A 191 -0.08 -9.76 -3.15
N VAL A 192 -1.36 -10.08 -3.01
CA VAL A 192 -1.92 -10.97 -1.98
C VAL A 192 -2.91 -11.94 -2.62
N THR A 193 -2.81 -13.22 -2.29
CA THR A 193 -3.74 -14.24 -2.77
C THR A 193 -5.10 -14.11 -2.05
N VAL A 194 -6.17 -14.57 -2.70
CA VAL A 194 -7.52 -14.63 -2.12
C VAL A 194 -7.52 -15.39 -0.79
N ALA A 195 -6.80 -16.52 -0.71
CA ALA A 195 -6.65 -17.30 0.51
C ALA A 195 -5.97 -16.52 1.64
N ASN A 196 -4.87 -15.82 1.36
CA ASN A 196 -4.18 -15.01 2.38
C ASN A 196 -5.04 -13.82 2.83
N PHE A 197 -5.83 -13.24 1.93
CA PHE A 197 -6.80 -12.21 2.28
C PHE A 197 -7.87 -12.75 3.24
N HIS A 198 -8.45 -13.91 2.96
CA HIS A 198 -9.42 -14.53 3.86
C HIS A 198 -8.82 -14.90 5.22
N ALA A 199 -7.62 -15.48 5.25
CA ALA A 199 -6.92 -15.80 6.48
C ALA A 199 -6.68 -14.55 7.35
N ALA A 200 -6.27 -13.44 6.73
CA ALA A 200 -6.07 -12.17 7.44
C ALA A 200 -7.38 -11.59 8.00
N ASN A 201 -8.50 -11.73 7.29
CA ASN A 201 -9.81 -11.27 7.78
C ASN A 201 -10.36 -12.18 8.88
N ALA A 202 -10.16 -13.50 8.78
CA ALA A 202 -10.55 -14.45 9.83
C ALA A 202 -9.78 -14.20 11.13
N ALA A 203 -8.46 -14.01 11.05
CA ALA A 203 -7.65 -13.65 12.21
C ALA A 203 -8.09 -12.32 12.83
N ARG A 204 -8.43 -11.32 11.99
CA ARG A 204 -8.95 -10.04 12.49
C ARG A 204 -10.30 -10.21 13.19
N ALA A 205 -11.22 -11.00 12.64
CA ALA A 205 -12.50 -11.28 13.29
C ALA A 205 -12.31 -11.89 14.68
N ALA A 206 -11.34 -12.80 14.82
CA ALA A 206 -11.07 -13.49 16.08
C ALA A 206 -10.36 -12.63 17.14
N TYR A 207 -9.37 -11.83 16.74
CA TYR A 207 -8.47 -11.17 17.69
C TYR A 207 -8.64 -9.66 17.78
N TRP A 208 -9.10 -9.00 16.71
CA TRP A 208 -9.23 -7.54 16.62
C TRP A 208 -10.48 -7.10 15.85
N PRO A 209 -11.69 -7.54 16.24
CA PRO A 209 -12.92 -7.32 15.46
C PRO A 209 -13.32 -5.84 15.31
N HIS A 210 -12.75 -4.96 16.13
CA HIS A 210 -13.03 -3.52 16.14
C HIS A 210 -11.84 -2.66 15.69
N ASN A 211 -10.82 -3.26 15.06
CA ASN A 211 -9.73 -2.47 14.52
C ASN A 211 -10.20 -1.57 13.36
N MET A 212 -9.48 -0.47 13.14
CA MET A 212 -9.77 0.43 12.04
C MET A 212 -9.36 -0.21 10.69
N LEU A 213 -10.22 -0.07 9.69
CA LEU A 213 -9.96 -0.45 8.30
C LEU A 213 -9.74 0.81 7.47
N ALA A 214 -8.53 1.35 7.52
CA ALA A 214 -8.15 2.53 6.75
C ALA A 214 -7.65 2.15 5.35
N THR A 215 -8.12 2.88 4.34
CA THR A 215 -7.64 2.79 2.95
C THR A 215 -6.93 4.05 2.50
N SER A 216 -7.36 5.23 2.92
CA SER A 216 -6.59 6.47 2.75
C SER A 216 -6.51 7.17 4.10
N THR A 217 -5.44 7.92 4.33
CA THR A 217 -5.25 8.73 5.53
C THR A 217 -4.48 9.99 5.16
N HIS A 218 -4.34 10.87 6.14
CA HIS A 218 -3.53 12.07 5.96
C HIS A 218 -2.02 11.81 5.85
N ASP A 219 -1.55 10.59 6.14
CA ASP A 219 -0.13 10.22 6.08
C ASP A 219 0.18 9.19 4.98
N ASN A 220 -0.82 8.74 4.21
CA ASN A 220 -0.56 7.81 3.11
C ASN A 220 0.39 8.41 2.07
N LYS A 221 1.22 7.57 1.44
CA LYS A 221 2.07 7.97 0.31
C LYS A 221 1.24 8.27 -0.94
N ARG A 222 0.17 7.50 -1.15
CA ARG A 222 -0.78 7.65 -2.27
C ARG A 222 -2.17 7.24 -1.79
N SER A 223 -3.20 7.98 -2.18
CA SER A 223 -4.58 7.59 -1.85
C SER A 223 -4.98 6.26 -2.47
N GLU A 224 -6.03 5.65 -1.93
CA GLU A 224 -6.54 4.35 -2.37
C GLU A 224 -6.84 4.27 -3.87
N ASP A 225 -7.37 5.34 -4.47
CA ASP A 225 -7.76 5.31 -5.88
C ASP A 225 -6.55 5.50 -6.81
N VAL A 226 -5.53 6.25 -6.38
CA VAL A 226 -4.23 6.30 -7.07
C VAL A 226 -3.60 4.91 -7.08
N ARG A 227 -3.61 4.21 -5.94
CA ARG A 227 -3.07 2.86 -5.84
C ARG A 227 -3.89 1.86 -6.67
N ASN A 228 -5.21 1.94 -6.65
CA ASN A 228 -6.10 1.09 -7.45
C ASN A 228 -5.88 1.25 -8.95
N ARG A 229 -5.61 2.47 -9.44
CA ARG A 229 -5.23 2.71 -10.84
C ARG A 229 -3.87 2.11 -11.18
N ILE A 230 -2.87 2.32 -10.33
CA ILE A 230 -1.52 1.77 -10.57
C ILE A 230 -1.53 0.24 -10.51
N ASN A 231 -2.34 -0.38 -9.64
CA ASN A 231 -2.47 -1.84 -9.52
C ASN A 231 -2.84 -2.51 -10.87
N VAL A 232 -3.60 -1.83 -11.73
CA VAL A 232 -3.98 -2.32 -13.06
C VAL A 232 -2.76 -2.62 -13.93
N LEU A 233 -1.62 -1.92 -13.73
CA LEU A 233 -0.40 -2.22 -14.48
C LEU A 233 0.08 -3.66 -14.26
N SER A 234 -0.19 -4.26 -13.09
CA SER A 234 0.14 -5.66 -12.81
C SER A 234 -0.57 -6.63 -13.75
N GLU A 235 -1.71 -6.25 -14.31
CA GLU A 235 -2.50 -7.05 -15.25
C GLU A 235 -2.03 -6.91 -16.71
N MET A 236 -1.24 -5.87 -17.01
CA MET A 236 -0.78 -5.54 -18.37
C MET A 236 0.74 -5.26 -18.44
N PRO A 237 1.61 -6.18 -17.93
CA PRO A 237 3.06 -5.95 -17.84
C PRO A 237 3.71 -5.72 -19.21
N ALA A 238 3.20 -6.34 -20.27
CA ALA A 238 3.71 -6.15 -21.63
C ALA A 238 3.46 -4.72 -22.13
N ARG A 239 2.23 -4.21 -21.94
CA ARG A 239 1.84 -2.84 -22.31
C ARG A 239 2.65 -1.81 -21.52
N TRP A 240 2.83 -2.04 -20.22
CA TRP A 240 3.68 -1.21 -19.37
C TRP A 240 5.13 -1.13 -19.87
N ARG A 241 5.76 -2.28 -20.13
CA ARG A 241 7.13 -2.35 -20.66
C ARG A 241 7.29 -1.63 -21.99
N LEU A 242 6.32 -1.77 -22.89
CA LEU A 242 6.36 -1.13 -24.21
C LEU A 242 6.18 0.39 -24.10
N ALA A 243 5.29 0.86 -23.23
CA ALA A 243 5.10 2.29 -22.95
C ALA A 243 6.39 2.93 -22.43
N LEU A 244 7.01 2.33 -21.40
CA LEU A 244 8.31 2.78 -20.87
C LEU A 244 9.39 2.90 -21.95
N ARG A 245 9.50 1.90 -22.83
CA ARG A 245 10.49 1.90 -23.90
C ARG A 245 10.24 3.03 -24.90
N ARG A 246 8.98 3.27 -25.28
CA ARG A 246 8.60 4.34 -26.20
C ARG A 246 8.85 5.72 -25.58
N TRP A 247 8.36 5.94 -24.36
CA TRP A 247 8.49 7.22 -23.66
C TRP A 247 9.96 7.57 -23.43
N ARG A 248 10.78 6.62 -22.95
CA ARG A 248 12.22 6.85 -22.77
C ARG A 248 12.95 7.16 -24.07
N ALA A 249 12.52 6.58 -25.19
CA ALA A 249 13.08 6.90 -26.51
C ALA A 249 12.70 8.33 -26.94
N HIS A 250 11.44 8.72 -26.76
CA HIS A 250 10.94 10.06 -27.10
C HIS A 250 11.62 11.15 -26.27
N HIS A 251 11.83 10.91 -24.98
CA HIS A 251 12.36 11.91 -24.04
C HIS A 251 13.89 11.90 -23.91
N ARG A 252 14.60 11.13 -24.75
CA ARG A 252 16.06 11.01 -24.66
C ARG A 252 16.77 12.36 -24.77
N GLY A 253 16.26 13.27 -25.59
CA GLY A 253 16.78 14.62 -25.78
C GLY A 253 16.46 15.60 -24.64
N LEU A 254 15.49 15.29 -23.79
CA LEU A 254 15.10 16.11 -22.64
C LEU A 254 15.97 15.86 -21.40
N ARG A 255 16.80 14.81 -21.43
CA ARG A 255 17.65 14.43 -20.29
C ARG A 255 18.92 15.27 -20.29
N HIS A 256 19.17 15.95 -19.18
CA HIS A 256 20.40 16.71 -18.98
C HIS A 256 21.54 15.78 -18.53
N ARG A 257 22.74 16.01 -19.05
CA ARG A 257 23.95 15.36 -18.55
C ARG A 257 24.50 16.21 -17.41
N LEU A 258 24.50 15.67 -16.20
CA LEU A 258 25.14 16.28 -15.04
C LEU A 258 26.45 15.53 -14.75
N VAL A 259 27.51 16.27 -14.43
CA VAL A 259 28.78 15.68 -14.00
C VAL A 259 28.77 15.65 -12.48
N ALA A 260 28.61 14.47 -11.88
CA ALA A 260 28.65 14.29 -10.43
C ALA A 260 29.77 13.31 -10.09
N GLY A 261 30.73 13.73 -9.25
CA GLY A 261 31.80 12.85 -8.76
C GLY A 261 32.72 12.25 -9.82
N GLY A 262 32.87 12.89 -10.99
CA GLY A 262 33.73 12.42 -12.09
C GLY A 262 33.03 11.53 -13.13
N ALA A 263 31.75 11.18 -12.95
CA ALA A 263 30.94 10.48 -13.94
C ALA A 263 29.76 11.34 -14.42
N ALA A 264 29.50 11.32 -15.73
CA ALA A 264 28.31 11.96 -16.28
C ALA A 264 27.07 11.08 -15.99
N ALA A 265 26.19 11.52 -15.10
CA ALA A 265 24.90 10.89 -14.85
C ALA A 265 23.79 11.66 -15.59
N GLY A 266 22.84 10.94 -16.18
CA GLY A 266 21.67 11.58 -16.80
C GLY A 266 20.62 11.94 -15.75
N ALA A 267 20.11 13.17 -15.79
CA ALA A 267 19.00 13.66 -14.98
C ALA A 267 17.71 13.81 -15.82
N PRO A 268 16.54 13.38 -15.31
CA PRO A 268 16.37 12.65 -14.06
C PRO A 268 17.01 11.24 -14.12
N SER A 269 17.26 10.69 -12.94
CA SER A 269 17.68 9.31 -12.78
C SER A 269 16.63 8.37 -13.39
N PRO A 270 17.02 7.19 -13.90
CA PRO A 270 16.05 6.21 -14.38
C PRO A 270 15.01 5.80 -13.33
N GLY A 271 15.37 5.80 -12.04
CA GLY A 271 14.43 5.54 -10.93
C GLY A 271 13.35 6.62 -10.83
N ASP A 272 13.76 7.89 -10.82
CA ASP A 272 12.83 9.02 -10.73
C ASP A 272 11.93 9.11 -11.97
N GLU A 273 12.48 8.83 -13.16
CA GLU A 273 11.71 8.75 -14.40
C GLU A 273 10.65 7.63 -14.33
N TYR A 274 11.00 6.44 -13.82
CA TYR A 274 10.08 5.32 -13.65
C TYR A 274 8.96 5.65 -12.64
N LEU A 275 9.30 6.33 -11.54
CA LEU A 275 8.34 6.77 -10.53
C LEU A 275 7.37 7.80 -11.09
N LEU A 276 7.90 8.76 -11.86
CA LEU A 276 7.11 9.81 -12.51
C LEU A 276 6.04 9.20 -13.40
N TYR A 277 6.38 8.26 -14.29
CA TYR A 277 5.41 7.65 -15.19
C TYR A 277 4.28 6.91 -14.46
N GLN A 278 4.57 6.14 -13.41
CA GLN A 278 3.53 5.52 -12.60
C GLN A 278 2.67 6.56 -11.85
N THR A 279 3.30 7.63 -11.37
CA THR A 279 2.60 8.72 -10.67
C THR A 279 1.65 9.46 -11.60
N LEU A 280 2.09 9.74 -12.84
CA LEU A 280 1.25 10.35 -13.87
C LEU A 280 0.03 9.46 -14.15
N LEU A 281 0.25 8.18 -14.45
CA LEU A 281 -0.84 7.22 -14.70
C LEU A 281 -1.79 7.05 -13.51
N GLY A 282 -1.27 7.09 -12.29
CA GLY A 282 -2.07 6.96 -11.08
C GLY A 282 -2.91 8.20 -10.75
N THR A 283 -2.51 9.39 -11.21
CA THR A 283 -3.10 10.67 -10.78
C THR A 283 -3.68 11.52 -11.90
N LEU A 284 -3.56 11.07 -13.16
CA LEU A 284 -4.05 11.79 -14.32
C LEU A 284 -5.55 12.11 -14.14
N PRO A 285 -5.96 13.39 -14.23
CA PRO A 285 -7.37 13.75 -14.21
C PRO A 285 -8.16 12.98 -15.27
N VAL A 286 -9.43 12.67 -14.96
CA VAL A 286 -10.34 12.09 -15.95
C VAL A 286 -10.77 13.18 -16.92
N GLY A 287 -10.81 12.86 -18.22
CA GLY A 287 -11.14 13.82 -19.27
C GLY A 287 -9.91 14.35 -20.00
N GLU A 288 -10.14 15.26 -20.93
CA GLU A 288 -9.05 15.93 -21.65
C GLU A 288 -8.36 16.96 -20.74
N LEU A 289 -7.04 17.00 -20.81
CA LEU A 289 -6.24 18.03 -20.17
C LEU A 289 -6.06 19.17 -21.19
N ASP A 290 -6.84 20.23 -21.02
CA ASP A 290 -6.60 21.50 -21.67
C ASP A 290 -5.52 22.32 -20.93
N GLU A 291 -5.13 23.48 -21.47
CA GLU A 291 -4.13 24.34 -20.83
C GLU A 291 -4.53 24.79 -19.41
N THR A 292 -5.83 24.94 -19.13
CA THR A 292 -6.32 25.41 -17.83
C THR A 292 -6.16 24.35 -16.74
N THR A 293 -6.29 23.08 -17.10
CA THR A 293 -6.19 21.93 -16.19
C THR A 293 -4.77 21.34 -16.16
N LEU A 294 -4.02 21.44 -17.26
CA LEU A 294 -2.65 20.94 -17.38
C LEU A 294 -1.67 21.72 -16.48
N ALA A 295 -1.76 23.06 -16.45
CA ALA A 295 -0.84 23.87 -15.66
C ALA A 295 -0.90 23.58 -14.14
N PRO A 296 -2.07 23.59 -13.47
CA PRO A 296 -2.16 23.20 -12.06
C PRO A 296 -1.71 21.75 -11.81
N TYR A 297 -2.04 20.83 -12.73
CA TYR A 297 -1.63 19.44 -12.61
C TYR A 297 -0.10 19.29 -12.68
N ARG A 298 0.55 19.97 -13.62
CA ARG A 298 2.01 20.02 -13.75
C ARG A 298 2.67 20.51 -12.46
N GLU A 299 2.19 21.60 -11.87
CA GLU A 299 2.74 22.11 -10.59
C GLU A 299 2.54 21.15 -9.42
N ARG A 300 1.46 20.35 -9.43
CA ARG A 300 1.24 19.29 -8.44
C ARG A 300 2.27 18.16 -8.59
N ILE A 301 2.53 17.73 -9.81
CA ILE A 301 3.51 16.68 -10.12
C ILE A 301 4.94 17.14 -9.81
N LEU A 302 5.29 18.38 -10.14
CA LEU A 302 6.59 18.97 -9.82
C LEU A 302 6.90 18.91 -8.32
N ARG A 303 5.96 19.41 -7.50
CA ARG A 303 6.10 19.38 -6.03
C ARG A 303 6.27 17.97 -5.50
N TYR A 304 5.50 17.01 -6.01
CA TYR A 304 5.65 15.62 -5.64
C TYR A 304 7.02 15.05 -6.03
N MET A 305 7.48 15.29 -7.26
CA MET A 305 8.76 14.73 -7.73
C MET A 305 9.96 15.30 -6.97
N GLN A 306 9.94 16.60 -6.65
CA GLN A 306 10.97 17.21 -5.78
C GLN A 306 10.98 16.57 -4.40
N LYS A 307 9.80 16.38 -3.78
CA LYS A 307 9.67 15.67 -2.51
C LYS A 307 10.20 14.24 -2.61
N ALA A 308 9.76 13.48 -3.60
CA ALA A 308 10.17 12.09 -3.81
C ALA A 308 11.71 11.95 -3.98
N ALA A 309 12.32 12.82 -4.78
CA ALA A 309 13.77 12.82 -5.00
C ALA A 309 14.55 13.13 -3.70
N ARG A 310 14.04 14.07 -2.88
CA ARG A 310 14.62 14.41 -1.56
C ARG A 310 14.43 13.29 -0.54
N GLU A 311 13.31 12.59 -0.56
CA GLU A 311 13.08 11.42 0.30
C GLU A 311 13.98 10.23 -0.08
N ALA A 312 14.25 10.02 -1.38
CA ALA A 312 15.17 8.99 -1.83
C ALA A 312 16.61 9.21 -1.33
N LYS A 313 17.03 10.48 -1.14
CA LYS A 313 18.37 10.87 -0.64
C LYS A 313 19.54 10.41 -1.53
N LEU A 314 19.26 10.00 -2.77
CA LEU A 314 20.27 9.51 -3.73
C LEU A 314 20.99 10.65 -4.46
N HIS A 315 20.21 11.60 -4.99
CA HIS A 315 20.74 12.71 -5.79
C HIS A 315 20.54 14.08 -5.14
N THR A 316 19.44 14.27 -4.41
CA THR A 316 19.17 15.47 -3.60
C THR A 316 18.61 15.04 -2.24
N ARG A 317 18.60 15.93 -1.24
CA ARG A 317 18.09 15.66 0.11
C ARG A 317 17.64 16.96 0.79
N TRP A 318 16.75 16.84 1.77
CA TRP A 318 16.21 18.00 2.51
C TRP A 318 17.26 18.86 3.20
N THR A 319 18.35 18.25 3.71
CA THR A 319 19.39 18.98 4.47
C THR A 319 20.41 19.68 3.58
N HIS A 320 20.57 19.23 2.34
CA HIS A 320 21.53 19.78 1.38
C HIS A 320 20.98 19.52 -0.04
N PRO A 321 20.07 20.38 -0.53
CA PRO A 321 19.49 20.22 -1.86
C PRO A 321 20.55 20.34 -2.95
N ASP A 322 20.48 19.47 -3.97
CA ASP A 322 21.25 19.61 -5.21
C ASP A 322 20.42 20.41 -6.22
N GLU A 323 20.71 21.71 -6.32
CA GLU A 323 19.98 22.65 -7.18
C GLU A 323 20.07 22.26 -8.67
N ASN A 324 21.19 21.70 -9.12
CA ASN A 324 21.36 21.31 -10.52
C ASN A 324 20.49 20.09 -10.85
N TYR A 325 20.44 19.11 -9.94
CA TYR A 325 19.58 17.94 -10.11
C TYR A 325 18.10 18.32 -10.07
N GLU A 326 17.70 19.16 -9.11
CA GLU A 326 16.33 19.61 -8.95
C GLU A 326 15.85 20.45 -10.15
N ALA A 327 16.70 21.35 -10.68
CA ALA A 327 16.39 22.11 -11.89
C ALA A 327 16.25 21.21 -13.12
N ALA A 328 17.11 20.18 -13.26
CA ALA A 328 17.02 19.23 -14.37
C ALA A 328 15.75 18.35 -14.29
N LEU A 329 15.38 17.90 -13.08
CA LEU A 329 14.13 17.17 -12.85
C LEU A 329 12.91 18.04 -13.15
N GLU A 330 12.91 19.29 -12.70
CA GLU A 330 11.86 20.26 -12.98
C GLU A 330 11.73 20.53 -14.50
N GLY A 331 12.84 20.83 -15.17
CA GLY A 331 12.87 21.04 -16.61
C GLY A 331 12.32 19.85 -17.39
N PHE A 332 12.67 18.63 -16.97
CA PHE A 332 12.14 17.41 -17.58
C PHE A 332 10.61 17.29 -17.42
N VAL A 333 10.08 17.46 -16.21
CA VAL A 333 8.62 17.40 -15.97
C VAL A 333 7.88 18.52 -16.71
N ARG A 334 8.44 19.73 -16.74
CA ARG A 334 7.88 20.86 -17.49
C ARG A 334 7.83 20.60 -18.98
N ALA A 335 8.86 19.97 -19.54
CA ALA A 335 8.87 19.60 -20.95
C ALA A 335 7.82 18.51 -21.28
N LEU A 336 7.69 17.49 -20.43
CA LEU A 336 6.69 16.42 -20.62
C LEU A 336 5.25 16.93 -20.59
N LEU A 337 4.96 17.84 -19.66
CA LEU A 337 3.64 18.41 -19.43
C LEU A 337 3.56 19.85 -19.93
N GLY A 338 4.32 20.20 -20.98
CA GLY A 338 4.53 21.58 -21.40
C GLY A 338 3.29 22.23 -22.01
N HIS A 339 2.69 21.54 -22.98
CA HIS A 339 1.49 21.98 -23.69
C HIS A 339 0.61 20.76 -23.99
N SER A 340 -0.68 21.02 -24.16
CA SER A 340 -1.70 20.03 -24.51
C SER A 340 -1.69 19.71 -26.01
N GLU A 341 -1.50 20.73 -26.86
CA GLU A 341 -1.48 20.57 -28.31
C GLU A 341 -0.20 19.91 -28.83
N ASN A 342 -0.33 19.06 -29.84
CA ASN A 342 0.78 18.37 -30.53
C ASN A 342 1.74 17.57 -29.61
N ASN A 343 1.29 17.22 -28.40
CA ASN A 343 2.07 16.47 -27.44
C ASN A 343 1.78 14.97 -27.53
N THR A 344 2.58 14.25 -28.33
CA THR A 344 2.42 12.79 -28.54
C THR A 344 2.53 11.99 -27.24
N PHE A 345 3.41 12.38 -26.32
CA PHE A 345 3.53 11.73 -25.03
C PHE A 345 2.24 11.88 -24.21
N LEU A 346 1.70 13.09 -24.12
CA LEU A 346 0.47 13.36 -23.37
C LEU A 346 -0.71 12.58 -23.95
N ALA A 347 -0.84 12.50 -25.27
CA ALA A 347 -1.87 11.70 -25.93
C ALA A 347 -1.74 10.21 -25.60
N GLU A 348 -0.53 9.63 -25.65
CA GLU A 348 -0.29 8.23 -25.23
C GLU A 348 -0.57 8.01 -23.74
N LEU A 349 -0.18 8.97 -22.90
CA LEU A 349 -0.41 8.96 -21.45
C LEU A 349 -1.90 9.02 -21.14
N GLN A 350 -2.68 9.88 -21.81
CA GLN A 350 -4.13 9.97 -21.67
C GLN A 350 -4.82 8.70 -22.13
N ALA A 351 -4.40 8.11 -23.24
CA ALA A 351 -4.98 6.85 -23.73
C ALA A 351 -4.77 5.70 -22.73
N LEU A 352 -3.55 5.52 -22.21
CA LEU A 352 -3.29 4.51 -21.18
C LEU A 352 -3.93 4.89 -19.83
N GLY A 353 -3.90 6.17 -19.47
CA GLY A 353 -4.51 6.71 -18.26
C GLY A 353 -6.02 6.50 -18.21
N ALA A 354 -6.72 6.64 -19.34
CA ALA A 354 -8.15 6.34 -19.46
C ALA A 354 -8.45 4.86 -19.20
N THR A 355 -7.63 3.95 -19.76
CA THR A 355 -7.73 2.51 -19.48
C THR A 355 -7.54 2.23 -17.98
N LEU A 356 -6.51 2.83 -17.36
CA LEU A 356 -6.23 2.66 -15.93
C LEU A 356 -7.29 3.30 -15.04
N ALA A 357 -7.85 4.45 -15.42
CA ALA A 357 -8.93 5.11 -14.71
C ALA A 357 -10.18 4.22 -14.66
N TRP A 358 -10.53 3.60 -15.79
CA TRP A 358 -11.65 2.67 -15.89
C TRP A 358 -11.49 1.46 -14.95
N PHE A 359 -10.42 0.67 -15.13
CA PHE A 359 -10.20 -0.53 -14.31
C PHE A 359 -9.86 -0.20 -12.85
N GLY A 360 -9.17 0.92 -12.62
CA GLY A 360 -8.89 1.45 -11.29
C GLY A 360 -10.17 1.83 -10.53
N ALA A 361 -11.19 2.34 -11.23
CA ALA A 361 -12.49 2.60 -10.63
C ALA A 361 -13.22 1.30 -10.23
N LEU A 362 -13.18 0.26 -11.06
CA LEU A 362 -13.73 -1.06 -10.70
C LEU A 362 -13.02 -1.67 -9.48
N ASN A 363 -11.69 -1.54 -9.42
CA ASN A 363 -10.87 -1.87 -8.25
C ASN A 363 -11.29 -1.05 -7.01
N SER A 364 -11.65 0.22 -7.19
CA SER A 364 -12.19 1.05 -6.11
C SER A 364 -13.55 0.56 -5.61
N LEU A 365 -14.48 0.17 -6.49
CA LEU A 365 -15.77 -0.38 -6.06
C LEU A 365 -15.59 -1.62 -5.17
N SER A 366 -14.67 -2.49 -5.59
CA SER A 366 -14.30 -3.71 -4.85
C SER A 366 -13.64 -3.36 -3.51
N THR A 367 -12.72 -2.40 -3.50
CA THR A 367 -12.09 -1.89 -2.26
C THR A 367 -13.14 -1.36 -1.28
N THR A 368 -14.08 -0.53 -1.76
CA THR A 368 -15.14 0.07 -0.95
C THR A 368 -16.07 -0.99 -0.37
N LEU A 369 -16.53 -1.94 -1.19
CA LEU A 369 -17.36 -3.06 -0.74
C LEU A 369 -16.66 -3.86 0.36
N LEU A 370 -15.42 -4.28 0.11
CA LEU A 370 -14.64 -5.10 1.05
C LEU A 370 -14.35 -4.33 2.35
N LYS A 371 -13.99 -3.03 2.26
CA LYS A 371 -13.76 -2.17 3.42
C LYS A 371 -15.00 -2.08 4.31
N LEU A 372 -16.17 -1.88 3.72
CA LEU A 372 -17.42 -1.66 4.45
C LEU A 372 -18.04 -2.95 5.03
N THR A 373 -17.62 -4.12 4.56
CA THR A 373 -18.26 -5.40 4.92
C THR A 373 -17.34 -6.38 5.66
N ALA A 374 -16.02 -6.23 5.55
CA ALA A 374 -15.06 -7.01 6.32
C ALA A 374 -15.16 -6.73 7.85
N PRO A 375 -14.65 -7.65 8.71
CA PRO A 375 -14.53 -7.42 10.14
C PRO A 375 -13.65 -6.19 10.41
N GLY A 376 -14.08 -5.32 11.33
CA GLY A 376 -13.44 -4.04 11.64
C GLY A 376 -14.39 -2.83 11.51
N VAL A 377 -13.83 -1.67 11.83
CA VAL A 377 -14.48 -0.36 11.72
C VAL A 377 -13.95 0.36 10.48
N PRO A 378 -14.75 0.49 9.40
CA PRO A 378 -14.31 1.17 8.18
C PRO A 378 -14.03 2.64 8.45
N ASP A 379 -12.90 3.12 7.95
CA ASP A 379 -12.50 4.52 8.02
C ASP A 379 -12.59 5.18 6.62
N PHE A 380 -12.93 6.47 6.63
CA PHE A 380 -12.97 7.31 5.43
C PHE A 380 -12.19 8.58 5.70
N TYR A 381 -11.13 8.76 4.92
CA TYR A 381 -10.49 10.06 4.82
C TYR A 381 -11.38 11.01 4.02
N GLN A 382 -11.49 12.25 4.47
CA GLN A 382 -12.41 13.26 3.92
C GLN A 382 -12.33 13.36 2.38
N GLY A 383 -13.47 13.28 1.70
CA GLY A 383 -13.56 13.36 0.24
C GLY A 383 -13.29 12.06 -0.52
N HIS A 384 -12.93 10.97 0.18
CA HIS A 384 -12.70 9.64 -0.44
C HIS A 384 -13.95 8.74 -0.42
N GLU A 385 -15.12 9.28 -0.12
CA GLU A 385 -16.42 8.66 -0.40
C GLU A 385 -16.62 8.43 -1.91
N THR A 386 -15.95 9.28 -2.71
CA THR A 386 -15.81 9.20 -4.18
C THR A 386 -14.35 8.88 -4.58
N ILE A 387 -14.03 8.93 -5.88
CA ILE A 387 -12.68 8.71 -6.41
C ILE A 387 -11.77 9.90 -6.08
N GLY A 388 -10.82 9.69 -5.17
CA GLY A 388 -9.86 10.71 -4.73
C GLY A 388 -8.46 10.41 -5.26
N LEU A 389 -7.90 11.32 -6.06
CA LEU A 389 -6.58 11.19 -6.69
C LEU A 389 -5.53 12.08 -6.01
N THR A 390 -5.29 11.83 -4.73
CA THR A 390 -4.32 12.58 -3.91
C THR A 390 -3.02 11.82 -3.71
N LEU A 391 -1.91 12.56 -3.71
CA LEU A 391 -0.57 12.07 -3.38
C LEU A 391 -0.24 12.36 -1.91
N VAL A 392 0.98 12.02 -1.48
CA VAL A 392 1.49 12.30 -0.14
C VAL A 392 1.34 13.79 0.23
N ASP A 393 1.25 14.04 1.53
CA ASP A 393 1.28 15.37 2.14
C ASP A 393 2.29 16.33 1.47
N PRO A 394 1.94 17.59 1.18
CA PRO A 394 0.67 18.26 1.47
C PRO A 394 -0.44 18.04 0.44
N ASP A 395 -0.26 17.20 -0.59
CA ASP A 395 -1.26 17.06 -1.66
C ASP A 395 -2.59 16.46 -1.17
N ASN A 396 -2.53 15.53 -0.22
CA ASN A 396 -3.71 14.95 0.46
C ASN A 396 -4.32 15.87 1.53
N ARG A 397 -3.83 17.11 1.71
CA ARG A 397 -4.39 18.11 2.64
C ARG A 397 -5.27 19.16 1.94
N ARG A 398 -5.49 19.01 0.63
CA ARG A 398 -6.36 19.91 -0.14
C ARG A 398 -7.78 19.94 0.45
N PRO A 399 -8.47 21.10 0.39
CA PRO A 399 -9.84 21.20 0.87
C PRO A 399 -10.78 20.29 0.07
N VAL A 400 -11.83 19.81 0.72
CA VAL A 400 -12.88 18.98 0.13
C VAL A 400 -14.06 19.86 -0.25
N ASP A 401 -14.58 19.65 -1.46
CA ASP A 401 -15.82 20.30 -1.92
C ASP A 401 -17.04 19.49 -1.43
N TYR A 402 -17.48 19.79 -0.21
CA TYR A 402 -18.65 19.13 0.39
C TYR A 402 -19.97 19.50 -0.30
N GLU A 403 -20.05 20.67 -0.94
CA GLU A 403 -21.26 21.06 -1.65
C GLU A 403 -21.47 20.16 -2.87
N ALA A 404 -20.43 19.96 -3.68
CA ALA A 404 -20.48 19.04 -4.81
C ALA A 404 -20.78 17.58 -4.38
N LEU A 405 -20.19 17.12 -3.27
CA LEU A 405 -20.48 15.78 -2.72
C LEU A 405 -21.93 15.64 -2.28
N ASN A 406 -22.49 16.64 -1.60
CA ASN A 406 -23.88 16.64 -1.17
C ASN A 406 -24.85 16.65 -2.36
N GLN A 407 -24.57 17.46 -3.39
CA GLN A 407 -25.37 17.47 -4.62
C GLN A 407 -25.31 16.12 -5.35
N SER A 408 -24.12 15.52 -5.44
CA SER A 408 -23.96 14.19 -6.03
C SER A 408 -24.72 13.12 -5.24
N LEU A 409 -24.65 13.15 -3.90
CA LEU A 409 -25.37 12.20 -3.05
C LEU A 409 -26.88 12.37 -3.21
N ALA A 410 -27.40 13.59 -3.16
CA ALA A 410 -28.83 13.85 -3.35
C ALA A 410 -29.34 13.33 -4.71
N SER A 411 -28.54 13.48 -5.78
CA SER A 411 -28.90 12.91 -7.09
C SER A 411 -28.97 11.38 -7.07
N LEU A 412 -28.04 10.73 -6.34
CA LEU A 412 -28.01 9.28 -6.20
C LEU A 412 -29.15 8.76 -5.32
N GLU A 413 -29.51 9.46 -4.25
CA GLU A 413 -30.65 9.09 -3.39
C GLU A 413 -31.98 9.10 -4.16
N SER A 414 -32.08 9.93 -5.20
CA SER A 414 -33.24 9.98 -6.09
C SER A 414 -33.19 9.00 -7.28
N LEU A 415 -32.08 8.29 -7.47
CA LEU A 415 -31.88 7.41 -8.62
C LEU A 415 -32.70 6.11 -8.46
N ASP A 416 -33.47 5.77 -9.49
CA ASP A 416 -34.16 4.47 -9.54
C ASP A 416 -33.11 3.34 -9.64
N PRO A 417 -33.16 2.29 -8.78
CA PRO A 417 -32.23 1.17 -8.84
C PRO A 417 -32.13 0.47 -10.20
N THR A 418 -33.14 0.56 -11.05
CA THR A 418 -33.11 0.03 -12.43
C THR A 418 -32.15 0.81 -13.35
N GLN A 419 -31.84 2.05 -13.01
CA GLN A 419 -30.90 2.91 -13.73
C GLN A 419 -29.46 2.77 -13.24
N LEU A 420 -29.18 1.96 -12.22
CA LEU A 420 -27.82 1.74 -11.71
C LEU A 420 -26.78 1.32 -12.74
N PRO A 421 -27.09 0.50 -13.77
CA PRO A 421 -26.13 0.19 -14.82
C PRO A 421 -25.57 1.43 -15.54
N THR A 422 -26.29 2.56 -15.55
CA THR A 422 -25.81 3.82 -16.14
C THR A 422 -24.60 4.40 -15.40
N LEU A 423 -24.44 4.12 -14.10
CA LEU A 423 -23.25 4.52 -13.34
C LEU A 423 -22.00 3.77 -13.80
N MET A 424 -22.16 2.63 -14.49
CA MET A 424 -21.04 1.88 -15.08
C MET A 424 -20.62 2.43 -16.44
N ALA A 425 -21.28 3.44 -17.01
CA ALA A 425 -20.82 4.09 -18.23
C ALA A 425 -19.55 4.94 -18.00
N ALA A 426 -19.33 5.40 -16.77
CA ALA A 426 -18.16 6.16 -16.38
C ALA A 426 -17.82 5.93 -14.89
N PRO A 427 -17.46 4.71 -14.46
CA PRO A 427 -17.23 4.38 -13.04
C PRO A 427 -16.15 5.27 -12.40
N GLN A 428 -15.22 5.79 -13.19
CA GLN A 428 -14.17 6.72 -12.78
C GLN A 428 -14.66 8.11 -12.36
N ASP A 429 -15.93 8.47 -12.62
CA ASP A 429 -16.56 9.68 -12.08
C ASP A 429 -16.86 9.58 -10.58
N GLY A 430 -16.78 8.37 -10.02
CA GLY A 430 -16.92 8.07 -8.60
C GLY A 430 -18.34 8.04 -8.05
N ARG A 431 -19.37 8.30 -8.86
CA ARG A 431 -20.78 8.17 -8.43
C ARG A 431 -21.12 6.73 -8.04
N ALA A 432 -20.61 5.75 -8.77
CA ALA A 432 -20.76 4.34 -8.41
C ALA A 432 -20.11 4.01 -7.06
N LYS A 433 -18.96 4.60 -6.74
CA LYS A 433 -18.29 4.42 -5.45
C LYS A 433 -19.11 5.06 -4.33
N LEU A 434 -19.59 6.29 -4.54
CA LEU A 434 -20.43 7.01 -3.60
C LEU A 434 -21.73 6.26 -3.31
N TRP A 435 -22.34 5.65 -4.33
CA TRP A 435 -23.51 4.77 -4.17
C TRP A 435 -23.24 3.60 -3.22
N ILE A 436 -22.15 2.84 -3.45
CA ILE A 436 -21.77 1.70 -2.58
C ILE A 436 -21.49 2.19 -1.15
N THR A 437 -20.77 3.31 -1.02
CA THR A 437 -20.47 3.93 0.27
C THR A 437 -21.75 4.23 1.05
N TRP A 438 -22.70 4.95 0.44
CA TRP A 438 -23.98 5.30 1.04
C TRP A 438 -24.81 4.07 1.45
N ARG A 439 -25.06 3.16 0.50
CA ARG A 439 -25.91 1.97 0.73
C ARG A 439 -25.37 1.10 1.86
N LEU A 440 -24.06 0.87 1.91
CA LEU A 440 -23.47 0.01 2.93
C LEU A 440 -23.30 0.70 4.28
N LEU A 441 -23.03 2.01 4.34
CA LEU A 441 -23.07 2.74 5.60
C LEU A 441 -24.48 2.78 6.19
N ALA A 442 -25.50 2.95 5.36
CA ALA A 442 -26.90 2.84 5.76
C ALA A 442 -27.21 1.43 6.31
N LEU A 443 -26.78 0.37 5.63
CA LEU A 443 -26.93 -1.00 6.10
C LEU A 443 -26.21 -1.25 7.43
N ARG A 444 -24.99 -0.72 7.60
CA ARG A 444 -24.25 -0.82 8.88
C ARG A 444 -24.98 -0.12 10.02
N ARG A 445 -25.64 1.01 9.74
CA ARG A 445 -26.47 1.73 10.72
C ARG A 445 -27.74 0.96 11.06
N GLU A 446 -28.36 0.29 10.09
CA GLU A 446 -29.57 -0.52 10.29
C GLU A 446 -29.27 -1.83 11.04
N ARG A 447 -28.13 -2.47 10.75
CA ARG A 447 -27.75 -3.80 11.27
C ARG A 447 -26.42 -3.77 12.04
N PRO A 448 -26.26 -2.96 13.09
CA PRO A 448 -24.95 -2.76 13.74
C PRO A 448 -24.35 -4.04 14.30
N ALA A 449 -25.18 -4.93 14.89
CA ALA A 449 -24.72 -6.20 15.47
C ALA A 449 -24.13 -7.15 14.42
N LEU A 450 -24.67 -7.17 13.20
CA LEU A 450 -24.16 -8.00 12.10
C LEU A 450 -22.71 -7.63 11.73
N PHE A 451 -22.37 -6.34 11.73
CA PHE A 451 -21.03 -5.89 11.38
C PHE A 451 -20.06 -5.87 12.57
N ARG A 452 -20.57 -5.61 13.78
CA ARG A 452 -19.79 -5.59 15.02
C ARG A 452 -19.42 -6.99 15.48
N ASP A 453 -20.39 -7.90 15.50
CA ASP A 453 -20.30 -9.21 16.17
C ASP A 453 -20.42 -10.38 15.19
N GLY A 454 -20.80 -10.13 13.94
CA GLY A 454 -20.98 -11.20 12.96
C GLY A 454 -19.69 -11.90 12.57
N ASP A 455 -19.80 -13.21 12.31
CA ASP A 455 -18.67 -14.09 11.97
C ASP A 455 -18.00 -13.71 10.64
N TYR A 456 -16.95 -14.45 10.25
CA TYR A 456 -16.34 -14.32 8.93
C TYR A 456 -16.05 -15.70 8.35
N THR A 457 -16.76 -16.07 7.28
CA THR A 457 -16.56 -17.35 6.59
C THR A 457 -16.26 -17.12 5.11
N ALA A 458 -15.09 -17.56 4.64
CA ALA A 458 -14.76 -17.50 3.22
C ALA A 458 -15.67 -18.44 2.41
N LEU A 459 -16.09 -18.01 1.23
CA LEU A 459 -16.92 -18.82 0.33
C LEU A 459 -16.10 -19.36 -0.84
N LYS A 460 -16.44 -20.57 -1.27
CA LYS A 460 -15.84 -21.20 -2.44
C LYS A 460 -16.45 -20.61 -3.72
N VAL A 461 -15.60 -20.18 -4.64
CA VAL A 461 -16.00 -19.76 -5.99
C VAL A 461 -15.54 -20.82 -7.00
N SER A 462 -16.41 -21.15 -7.96
CA SER A 462 -16.14 -22.13 -9.02
C SER A 462 -16.54 -21.56 -10.39
N GLY A 463 -16.11 -22.20 -11.48
CA GLY A 463 -16.37 -21.78 -12.86
C GLY A 463 -15.21 -21.03 -13.52
N ALA A 464 -15.39 -20.61 -14.78
CA ALA A 464 -14.34 -20.11 -15.66
C ALA A 464 -13.59 -18.88 -15.11
N HIS A 465 -14.27 -18.01 -14.36
CA HIS A 465 -13.71 -16.76 -13.85
C HIS A 465 -13.53 -16.74 -12.32
N ALA A 466 -13.46 -17.90 -11.65
CA ALA A 466 -13.35 -17.98 -10.19
C ALA A 466 -12.18 -17.18 -9.59
N GLN A 467 -11.04 -17.06 -10.30
CA GLN A 467 -9.88 -16.28 -9.86
C GLN A 467 -10.13 -14.76 -9.78
N HIS A 468 -11.18 -14.27 -10.44
CA HIS A 468 -11.58 -12.86 -10.52
C HIS A 468 -12.60 -12.49 -9.45
N VAL A 469 -12.80 -13.33 -8.44
CA VAL A 469 -13.86 -13.16 -7.43
C VAL A 469 -13.30 -13.38 -6.03
N VAL A 470 -13.82 -12.60 -5.09
CA VAL A 470 -13.61 -12.79 -3.66
C VAL A 470 -14.98 -12.80 -3.01
N ALA A 471 -15.27 -13.83 -2.23
CA ALA A 471 -16.57 -13.98 -1.60
C ALA A 471 -16.46 -14.48 -0.16
N PHE A 472 -17.32 -13.97 0.72
CA PHE A 472 -17.41 -14.40 2.11
C PHE A 472 -18.81 -14.11 2.68
N THR A 473 -19.10 -14.67 3.85
CA THR A 473 -20.29 -14.34 4.62
C THR A 473 -19.93 -13.68 5.95
N ARG A 474 -20.88 -12.86 6.44
CA ARG A 474 -21.01 -12.42 7.83
C ARG A 474 -22.35 -12.90 8.35
N ARG A 475 -22.39 -13.54 9.51
CA ARG A 475 -23.63 -14.04 10.12
C ARG A 475 -23.74 -13.62 11.57
N HIS A 476 -24.92 -13.18 11.97
CA HIS A 476 -25.26 -12.84 13.36
C HIS A 476 -26.77 -12.93 13.58
N GLU A 477 -27.22 -13.60 14.65
CA GLU A 477 -28.60 -13.65 15.14
C GLU A 477 -29.69 -13.68 14.05
N GLY A 478 -29.70 -14.71 13.20
CA GLY A 478 -30.74 -14.89 12.20
C GLY A 478 -30.51 -14.14 10.88
N ALA A 479 -29.45 -13.33 10.75
CA ALA A 479 -29.11 -12.61 9.54
C ALA A 479 -27.80 -13.09 8.92
N THR A 480 -27.79 -13.25 7.60
CA THR A 480 -26.62 -13.55 6.77
C THR A 480 -26.41 -12.45 5.75
N LEU A 481 -25.20 -11.91 5.69
CA LEU A 481 -24.73 -11.07 4.59
C LEU A 481 -23.72 -11.85 3.75
N VAL A 482 -24.07 -12.16 2.50
CA VAL A 482 -23.15 -12.71 1.50
C VAL A 482 -22.52 -11.54 0.74
N VAL A 483 -21.19 -11.48 0.72
CA VAL A 483 -20.43 -10.44 0.02
C VAL A 483 -19.69 -11.07 -1.14
N ILE A 484 -19.81 -10.47 -2.33
CA ILE A 484 -19.15 -10.93 -3.56
C ILE A 484 -18.53 -9.71 -4.25
N ALA A 485 -17.20 -9.69 -4.38
CA ALA A 485 -16.44 -8.63 -5.04
C ALA A 485 -15.68 -9.18 -6.25
N GLY A 486 -15.63 -8.42 -7.35
CA GLY A 486 -14.74 -8.70 -8.46
C GLY A 486 -13.29 -8.29 -8.19
N ARG A 487 -12.34 -8.83 -8.96
CA ARG A 487 -10.93 -8.41 -8.96
C ARG A 487 -10.27 -8.76 -10.29
N LEU A 488 -9.15 -8.09 -10.58
CA LEU A 488 -8.36 -8.31 -11.78
C LEU A 488 -9.22 -8.15 -13.06
N PHE A 489 -9.88 -7.00 -13.17
CA PHE A 489 -10.87 -6.73 -14.21
C PHE A 489 -10.24 -6.57 -15.59
N ALA A 490 -9.01 -6.06 -15.69
CA ALA A 490 -8.35 -5.89 -16.98
C ALA A 490 -8.03 -7.25 -17.62
N ARG A 491 -7.63 -8.24 -16.82
CA ARG A 491 -7.48 -9.63 -17.28
C ARG A 491 -8.82 -10.30 -17.60
N LEU A 492 -9.85 -10.06 -16.79
CA LEU A 492 -11.19 -10.60 -17.02
C LEU A 492 -11.74 -10.17 -18.38
N LEU A 493 -11.62 -8.87 -18.69
CA LEU A 493 -12.22 -8.25 -19.87
C LEU A 493 -11.26 -8.16 -21.07
N GLY A 494 -10.03 -8.68 -20.97
CA GLY A 494 -9.04 -8.57 -22.04
C GLY A 494 -8.72 -7.11 -22.40
N GLU A 495 -8.61 -6.24 -21.39
CA GLU A 495 -8.42 -4.79 -21.50
C GLU A 495 -9.59 -4.01 -22.15
N ALA A 496 -10.73 -4.64 -22.45
CA ALA A 496 -11.91 -3.95 -22.95
C ALA A 496 -12.58 -3.11 -21.84
N THR A 497 -12.82 -1.83 -22.11
CA THR A 497 -13.50 -0.92 -21.17
C THR A 497 -15.01 -1.04 -21.29
N LEU A 498 -15.54 -2.21 -20.92
CA LEU A 498 -16.96 -2.52 -20.89
C LEU A 498 -17.40 -2.81 -19.44
N PRO A 499 -18.66 -2.53 -19.07
CA PRO A 499 -19.18 -2.91 -17.77
C PRO A 499 -19.09 -4.43 -17.56
N PRO A 500 -18.44 -4.93 -16.48
CA PRO A 500 -18.34 -6.36 -16.21
C PRO A 500 -19.64 -6.89 -15.58
N LEU A 501 -20.73 -6.82 -16.33
CA LEU A 501 -22.08 -7.15 -15.88
C LEU A 501 -22.65 -8.37 -16.62
N GLY A 502 -23.49 -9.13 -15.93
CA GLY A 502 -24.29 -10.18 -16.56
C GLY A 502 -23.55 -11.47 -16.92
N GLU A 503 -24.31 -12.44 -17.43
CA GLU A 503 -23.82 -13.78 -17.76
C GLU A 503 -22.80 -13.80 -18.90
N SER A 504 -22.86 -12.85 -19.84
CA SER A 504 -21.91 -12.76 -20.96
C SER A 504 -20.47 -12.53 -20.50
N VAL A 505 -20.27 -11.89 -19.35
CA VAL A 505 -18.95 -11.63 -18.76
C VAL A 505 -18.56 -12.74 -17.78
N TRP A 506 -19.49 -13.18 -16.94
CA TRP A 506 -19.18 -14.07 -15.82
C TRP A 506 -19.37 -15.56 -16.12
N ALA A 507 -19.91 -15.91 -17.28
CA ALA A 507 -20.07 -17.27 -17.77
C ALA A 507 -20.72 -18.19 -16.70
N ASP A 508 -20.13 -19.37 -16.46
CA ASP A 508 -20.57 -20.37 -15.48
C ASP A 508 -20.08 -20.09 -14.04
N THR A 509 -19.56 -18.88 -13.76
CA THR A 509 -18.96 -18.58 -12.46
C THR A 509 -20.04 -18.51 -11.38
N THR A 510 -19.81 -19.26 -10.29
CA THR A 510 -20.75 -19.42 -9.19
C THR A 510 -20.05 -19.30 -7.84
N VAL A 511 -20.78 -18.80 -6.84
CA VAL A 511 -20.38 -18.81 -5.43
C VAL A 511 -21.21 -19.85 -4.70
N ALA A 512 -20.55 -20.81 -4.07
CA ALA A 512 -21.20 -21.76 -3.18
C ALA A 512 -21.59 -21.05 -1.89
N ILE A 513 -22.86 -21.18 -1.50
CA ILE A 513 -23.42 -20.57 -0.31
C ILE A 513 -24.09 -21.66 0.53
N ASN A 514 -23.79 -21.67 1.83
CA ASN A 514 -24.32 -22.67 2.76
C ASN A 514 -25.73 -22.28 3.24
N LEU A 515 -26.66 -22.08 2.31
CA LEU A 515 -28.05 -21.75 2.56
C LEU A 515 -28.98 -22.69 1.78
N PRO A 516 -30.21 -22.99 2.27
CA PRO A 516 -31.15 -23.85 1.57
C PRO A 516 -31.58 -23.29 0.21
N ASP A 517 -31.90 -24.19 -0.73
CA ASP A 517 -32.51 -23.82 -2.01
C ASP A 517 -33.83 -23.08 -1.82
N GLY A 518 -34.08 -22.09 -2.68
CA GLY A 518 -35.25 -21.22 -2.59
C GLY A 518 -35.12 -20.09 -1.58
N THR A 519 -34.04 -20.03 -0.79
CA THR A 519 -33.76 -18.89 0.09
C THR A 519 -33.69 -17.60 -0.73
N ARG A 520 -34.38 -16.56 -0.27
CA ARG A 520 -34.42 -15.25 -0.92
C ARG A 520 -33.41 -14.33 -0.26
N LEU A 521 -32.48 -13.79 -1.04
CA LEU A 521 -31.49 -12.82 -0.60
C LEU A 521 -31.72 -11.50 -1.32
N THR A 522 -31.77 -10.40 -0.58
CA THR A 522 -31.90 -9.06 -1.17
C THR A 522 -30.54 -8.44 -1.35
N ASN A 523 -30.19 -8.03 -2.58
CA ASN A 523 -29.00 -7.25 -2.84
C ASN A 523 -29.17 -5.83 -2.30
N THR A 524 -28.51 -5.51 -1.19
CA THR A 524 -28.63 -4.20 -0.53
C THR A 524 -28.02 -3.06 -1.35
N LEU A 525 -27.34 -3.35 -2.46
CA LEU A 525 -26.82 -2.36 -3.40
C LEU A 525 -27.79 -2.07 -4.55
N THR A 526 -28.68 -2.99 -4.91
CA THR A 526 -29.51 -2.89 -6.13
C THR A 526 -31.00 -3.13 -5.91
N ASP A 527 -31.40 -3.51 -4.68
CA ASP A 527 -32.75 -3.92 -4.28
C ASP A 527 -33.29 -5.16 -5.01
N GLU A 528 -32.45 -5.84 -5.80
CA GLU A 528 -32.83 -7.09 -6.48
C GLU A 528 -32.90 -8.25 -5.50
N THR A 529 -33.93 -9.08 -5.63
CA THR A 529 -33.98 -10.36 -4.92
C THR A 529 -33.36 -11.45 -5.77
N LEU A 530 -32.38 -12.15 -5.18
CA LEU A 530 -31.77 -13.34 -5.73
C LEU A 530 -32.29 -14.57 -4.99
N ILE A 531 -32.39 -15.68 -5.70
CA ILE A 531 -32.82 -16.96 -5.17
C ILE A 531 -31.61 -17.90 -5.17
N VAL A 532 -31.42 -18.59 -4.05
CA VAL A 532 -30.41 -19.64 -3.92
C VAL A 532 -30.85 -20.86 -4.74
N GLU A 533 -30.01 -21.30 -5.65
CA GLU A 533 -30.27 -22.46 -6.51
C GLU A 533 -29.15 -23.49 -6.34
N HIS A 534 -29.50 -24.70 -5.94
CA HIS A 534 -28.58 -25.81 -5.69
C HIS A 534 -27.44 -25.45 -4.72
N GLY A 535 -27.68 -24.60 -3.73
CA GLY A 535 -26.68 -24.07 -2.80
C GLY A 535 -25.68 -23.10 -3.43
N HIS A 536 -26.02 -22.47 -4.57
CA HIS A 536 -25.13 -21.56 -5.29
C HIS A 536 -25.83 -20.26 -5.70
N ILE A 537 -25.01 -19.23 -5.94
CA ILE A 537 -25.41 -17.98 -6.62
C ILE A 537 -24.57 -17.84 -7.88
N LYS A 538 -25.23 -17.64 -9.03
CA LYS A 538 -24.57 -17.33 -10.30
C LYS A 538 -24.10 -15.88 -10.31
N LEU A 539 -22.84 -15.64 -10.70
CA LEU A 539 -22.30 -14.28 -10.75
C LEU A 539 -22.96 -13.42 -11.81
N GLY A 540 -23.36 -14.00 -12.94
CA GLY A 540 -24.10 -13.24 -13.96
C GLY A 540 -25.40 -12.62 -13.43
N VAL A 541 -26.03 -13.26 -12.45
CA VAL A 541 -27.22 -12.74 -11.77
C VAL A 541 -26.83 -11.76 -10.66
N ALA A 542 -25.86 -12.11 -9.81
CA ALA A 542 -25.40 -11.24 -8.72
C ALA A 542 -24.84 -9.90 -9.21
N PHE A 543 -24.20 -9.91 -10.38
CA PHE A 543 -23.60 -8.74 -11.02
C PHE A 543 -24.39 -8.27 -12.24
N ALA A 544 -25.72 -8.38 -12.20
CA ALA A 544 -26.57 -7.88 -13.30
C ALA A 544 -26.50 -6.36 -13.45
N ARG A 545 -26.43 -5.60 -12.34
CA ARG A 545 -26.42 -4.12 -12.35
C ARG A 545 -25.14 -3.46 -11.86
N LEU A 546 -24.40 -4.12 -10.98
CA LEU A 546 -23.12 -3.66 -10.43
C LEU A 546 -22.16 -4.85 -10.29
N PRO A 547 -20.84 -4.68 -10.52
CA PRO A 547 -19.86 -5.76 -10.38
C PRO A 547 -19.45 -6.00 -8.92
N ALA A 548 -20.44 -5.93 -8.03
CA ALA A 548 -20.35 -6.00 -6.59
C ALA A 548 -21.72 -6.41 -6.04
N ALA A 549 -21.73 -7.27 -5.03
CA ALA A 549 -22.97 -7.71 -4.39
C ALA A 549 -22.80 -7.80 -2.87
N ALA A 550 -23.82 -7.31 -2.16
CA ALA A 550 -24.00 -7.46 -0.73
C ALA A 550 -25.42 -7.99 -0.51
N LEU A 551 -25.56 -9.30 -0.35
CA LEU A 551 -26.84 -9.99 -0.35
C LEU A 551 -27.23 -10.32 1.09
N LEU A 552 -28.28 -9.66 1.58
CA LEU A 552 -28.81 -9.85 2.92
C LEU A 552 -29.98 -10.82 2.90
N GLY A 553 -29.99 -11.78 3.82
CA GLY A 553 -31.12 -12.68 4.02
C GLY A 553 -31.06 -13.39 5.37
N PRO A 554 -31.94 -14.37 5.58
CA PRO A 554 -31.92 -15.18 6.80
C PRO A 554 -30.67 -16.07 6.88
N THR A 555 -30.32 -16.53 8.09
CA THR A 555 -29.35 -17.62 8.30
C THR A 555 -29.90 -18.99 7.98
#